data_AF-A0A2E2MLJ8-F1
#
_entry.id   AF-A0A2E2MLJ8-F1
#
_cell.length_a   1.000
_cell.length_b   1.000
_cell.length_c   1.000
_cell.angle_alpha   90.00
_cell.angle_beta   90.00
_cell.angle_gamma   90.00
#
_symmetry.space_group_name_H-M   'P 1'
#
loop_
_entity.id
_entity.type
_entity.pdbx_description
1 polymer ?
#
loop_
_entity_poly.entity_id
_entity_poly.type
_entity_poly.pdbx_seq_one_letter_code
_entity_poly.pdbx_strand_id
1 'polypeptide(L)' 'MGSGSTRPNNADDKMFAAIERGDQGDFKDRKPSKVIDKTLIKEKAARTEKAQEKTEALRALRLAAEAEKESKKSKAK' A
#
# COMPACT_ATOMS: atom_id res chain seq x y z
N MET A 1 -41.72 36.82 26.42
CA MET A 1 -40.64 37.02 25.43
C MET A 1 -39.82 35.74 25.36
N GLY A 2 -40.28 34.77 24.57
CA GLY A 2 -39.56 33.50 24.39
C GLY A 2 -38.39 33.75 23.46
N SER A 3 -37.19 33.94 24.01
CA SER A 3 -35.96 34.06 23.23
C SER A 3 -35.64 32.72 22.57
N GLY A 4 -36.18 32.52 21.37
CA GLY A 4 -35.89 31.39 20.49
C GLY A 4 -34.54 31.53 19.80
N SER A 5 -33.46 31.71 20.56
CA SER A 5 -32.10 31.87 19.99
C SER A 5 -31.00 31.33 20.90
N THR A 6 -31.19 30.16 21.50
CA THR A 6 -30.10 29.39 22.15
C THR A 6 -29.58 28.26 21.26
N ARG A 7 -30.02 28.21 19.99
CA ARG A 7 -29.54 27.24 19.01
C ARG A 7 -28.52 27.92 18.09
N PRO A 8 -27.25 27.46 18.07
CA PRO A 8 -26.20 28.08 17.26
C PRO A 8 -26.58 28.07 15.77
N ASN A 9 -26.55 29.24 15.13
CA ASN A 9 -27.12 29.46 13.79
C ASN A 9 -26.04 29.63 12.71
N ASN A 10 -24.80 29.96 13.05
CA ASN A 10 -23.65 30.00 12.14
C ASN A 10 -22.69 28.80 12.38
N ALA A 11 -21.71 28.62 11.49
CA ALA A 11 -20.74 27.53 11.57
C ALA A 11 -19.80 27.64 12.78
N ASP A 12 -19.36 28.85 13.10
CA ASP A 12 -18.46 29.16 14.21
C ASP A 12 -19.17 28.91 15.56
N ASP A 13 -20.42 29.34 15.73
CA ASP A 13 -21.24 29.10 16.93
C ASP A 13 -21.48 27.61 17.17
N LYS A 14 -21.64 26.84 16.09
CA LYS A 14 -21.76 25.37 16.18
C LYS A 14 -20.44 24.74 16.59
N MET A 15 -19.32 25.30 16.12
CA MET A 15 -17.98 24.87 16.53
C MET A 15 -17.73 25.16 18.01
N PHE A 16 -17.98 26.39 18.47
CA PHE A 16 -17.86 26.77 19.87
C PHE A 16 -18.78 25.93 20.77
N ALA A 17 -20.04 25.75 20.39
CA ALA A 17 -20.98 24.91 21.14
C ALA A 17 -20.58 23.43 21.17
N ALA A 18 -19.94 22.90 20.11
CA ALA A 18 -19.44 21.53 20.07
C ALA A 18 -18.19 21.35 20.94
N ILE A 19 -17.31 22.36 20.99
CA ILE A 19 -16.15 22.40 21.88
C ILE A 19 -16.61 22.48 23.34
N GLU A 20 -17.54 23.38 23.67
CA GLU A 20 -18.11 23.55 25.01
C GLU A 20 -18.89 22.32 25.50
N ARG A 21 -19.55 21.58 24.60
CA ARG A 21 -20.30 20.36 24.94
C ARG A 21 -19.39 19.19 25.30
N GLY A 22 -18.07 19.31 25.12
CA GLY A 22 -17.10 18.34 25.62
C GLY A 22 -17.25 16.93 25.05
N ASP A 23 -17.90 16.79 23.88
CA ASP A 23 -18.13 15.51 23.20
C ASP A 23 -16.85 15.04 22.46
N GLN A 24 -15.75 15.01 23.21
CA GLN A 24 -14.46 14.44 22.80
C GLN A 24 -14.21 13.08 23.45
N GLY A 25 -15.23 12.51 24.12
CA GLY A 25 -15.10 11.28 24.92
C GLY A 25 -14.97 9.99 24.10
N ASP A 26 -15.35 10.01 22.83
CA ASP A 26 -15.50 8.79 22.03
C ASP A 26 -14.43 8.56 20.96
N PHE A 27 -13.43 9.43 20.83
CA PHE A 27 -12.20 9.04 20.14
C PHE A 27 -11.38 8.12 21.07
N LYS A 28 -11.92 6.92 21.30
CA LYS A 28 -11.13 5.80 21.81
C LYS A 28 -10.09 5.56 20.75
N ASP A 29 -8.86 5.92 21.07
CA ASP A 29 -7.66 5.59 20.31
C ASP A 29 -7.54 4.06 20.34
N ARG A 30 -8.35 3.40 19.49
CA ARG A 30 -8.45 1.95 19.38
C ARG A 30 -7.10 1.54 18.82
N LYS A 31 -6.15 1.24 19.72
CA LYS A 31 -4.84 0.72 19.36
C LYS A 31 -5.09 -0.39 18.35
N PRO A 32 -4.65 -0.24 17.08
CA PRO A 32 -4.88 -1.25 16.07
C PRO A 32 -4.33 -2.58 16.60
N SER A 33 -5.05 -3.67 16.36
CA SER A 33 -4.63 -4.98 16.85
C SER A 33 -3.19 -5.23 16.36
N LYS A 34 -2.28 -5.56 17.29
CA LYS A 34 -0.86 -5.83 16.98
C LYS A 34 -0.68 -7.18 16.28
N VAL A 35 -1.72 -7.73 15.64
CA VAL A 35 -1.64 -8.97 14.90
C VAL A 35 -0.91 -8.65 13.58
N ILE A 36 0.40 -8.84 13.59
CA ILE A 36 1.23 -8.70 12.41
C ILE A 36 1.08 -9.98 11.59
N ASP A 37 -0.05 -10.13 10.90
CA ASP A 37 -0.25 -11.24 9.97
C ASP A 37 0.59 -10.99 8.71
N LYS A 38 1.81 -11.54 8.69
CA LYS A 38 2.76 -11.41 7.57
C LYS A 38 2.54 -12.46 6.48
N THR A 39 1.49 -13.28 6.55
CA THR A 39 1.23 -14.34 5.56
C THR A 39 1.14 -13.78 4.14
N LEU A 40 0.31 -12.75 3.94
CA LEU A 40 0.16 -12.06 2.65
C LEU A 40 1.46 -11.45 2.12
N ILE A 41 2.32 -10.95 3.02
CA ILE A 41 3.62 -10.39 2.65
C ILE A 41 4.55 -11.49 2.13
N LYS A 42 4.61 -12.62 2.84
CA LYS A 42 5.41 -13.79 2.44
C LYS A 42 4.91 -14.40 1.14
N GLU A 43 3.60 -14.52 0.96
CA GLU A 43 3.01 -15.04 -0.27
C GLU A 43 3.33 -14.17 -1.49
N LYS A 44 3.28 -12.85 -1.34
CA LYS A 44 3.65 -11.91 -2.41
C LYS A 44 5.14 -12.02 -2.76
N ALA A 45 6.01 -12.11 -1.75
CA ALA A 45 7.45 -12.29 -1.96
C ALA A 45 7.76 -13.60 -2.73
N ALA A 46 7.14 -14.71 -2.32
CA ALA A 46 7.34 -16.00 -3.01
C ALA A 46 6.84 -15.99 -4.47
N ARG A 47 5.79 -15.23 -4.77
CA ARG A 47 5.32 -15.05 -6.16
C ARG A 47 6.29 -14.21 -6.99
N THR A 48 6.87 -13.16 -6.42
CA THR A 48 7.83 -12.30 -7.12
C THR A 48 9.14 -13.01 -7.38
N GLU A 49 9.67 -13.77 -6.42
CA GLU A 49 10.91 -14.55 -6.59
C GLU A 49 10.77 -15.57 -7.73
N LYS A 50 9.68 -16.34 -7.75
CA LYS A 50 9.40 -17.30 -8.84
C LYS A 50 9.27 -16.63 -10.21
N ALA A 51 8.76 -15.40 -10.27
CA ALA A 51 8.68 -14.67 -11.52
C ALA A 51 10.07 -14.20 -11.98
N GLN A 52 10.89 -13.69 -11.06
CA GLN A 52 12.26 -13.26 -11.32
C GLN A 52 13.12 -14.42 -11.79
N GLU A 53 13.08 -15.57 -11.11
CA GLU A 53 13.82 -16.79 -11.50
C GLU A 53 13.53 -17.20 -12.94
N LYS A 54 12.26 -17.20 -13.35
CA LYS A 54 11.87 -17.53 -14.74
C LYS A 54 12.43 -16.51 -15.74
N THR A 55 12.39 -15.23 -15.41
CA THR A 55 12.92 -14.19 -16.30
C THR A 55 14.44 -14.27 -16.44
N GLU A 56 15.15 -14.59 -15.35
CA GLU A 56 16.59 -14.77 -15.34
C GLU A 56 17.00 -16.01 -16.15
N ALA A 57 16.30 -17.13 -15.97
CA ALA A 57 16.51 -18.34 -16.76
C ALA A 57 16.30 -18.08 -18.26
N LEU A 58 15.24 -17.37 -18.64
CA LEU A 58 15.00 -17.00 -20.04
C LEU A 58 16.07 -16.06 -20.59
N ARG A 59 16.56 -15.11 -19.79
CA ARG A 59 17.65 -14.22 -20.19
C ARG A 59 18.95 -15.00 -20.39
N ALA A 60 19.28 -15.93 -19.50
CA ALA A 60 20.45 -16.79 -19.62
C ALA A 60 20.41 -17.66 -20.88
N LEU A 61 19.25 -18.26 -21.18
CA LEU A 61 19.06 -19.03 -22.42
C LEU A 61 19.22 -18.18 -23.68
N ARG A 62 18.71 -16.93 -23.67
CA ARG A 62 18.89 -16.00 -24.80
C ARG A 62 20.35 -15.64 -25.01
N LEU A 63 21.08 -15.30 -23.94
CA LEU A 63 22.50 -14.99 -24.01
C LEU A 63 23.33 -16.18 -24.51
N ALA A 64 23.03 -17.39 -24.04
CA ALA A 64 23.68 -18.60 -24.54
C ALA A 64 23.40 -18.83 -26.04
N ALA A 65 22.16 -18.63 -26.48
CA ALA A 65 21.80 -18.76 -27.90
C ALA A 65 22.45 -17.68 -28.78
N GLU A 66 22.62 -16.45 -28.28
CA GLU A 66 23.34 -15.38 -28.98
C GLU A 66 24.83 -15.72 -29.12
N ALA A 67 25.48 -16.14 -28.04
CA ALA A 67 26.88 -16.58 -28.06
C ALA A 67 27.11 -17.77 -29.01
N GLU A 68 26.19 -18.74 -29.03
CA GLU A 68 26.25 -19.85 -29.98
C GLU A 68 26.13 -19.36 -31.44
N LYS A 69 25.20 -18.45 -31.73
CA LYS A 69 25.05 -17.87 -33.07
C LYS A 69 26.30 -17.13 -33.51
N GLU A 70 26.90 -16.34 -32.63
CA GLU A 70 28.16 -15.64 -32.92
C GLU A 70 29.31 -16.62 -33.17
N SER A 71 29.44 -17.68 -32.35
CA SER A 71 30.45 -18.71 -32.53
C SER A 71 30.29 -19.51 -33.84
N LYS A 72 29.04 -19.78 -34.26
CA LYS A 72 28.73 -20.45 -35.53
C LYS A 72 29.02 -19.52 -36.71
N LYS A 73 28.72 -18.23 -36.58
CA LYS A 73 29.01 -17.21 -37.59
C LYS A 73 30.51 -16.97 -37.77
N SER A 74 31.31 -17.03 -36.70
CA SER A 74 32.77 -16.88 -36.79
C SER A 74 33.47 -18.11 -37.34
N LYS A 75 32.94 -19.33 -37.12
CA LYS A 75 33.47 -20.58 -37.69
C LYS A 75 33.11 -20.80 -39.16
N ALA A 76 32.07 -20.13 -39.67
CA ALA A 76 31.62 -20.24 -41.05
C ALA A 76 32.26 -19.22 -42.01
N LYS A 77 33.19 -18.39 -41.52
CA LYS A 77 33.85 -17.31 -42.26
C LYS A 77 35.34 -17.59 -42.36
#